data_AF-A0A7C9EQY5-F1
#
_entry.id   AF-A0A7C9EQY5-F1
#
_cell.length_a   1.000
_cell.length_b   1.000
_cell.length_c   1.000
_cell.angle_alpha   90.00
_cell.angle_beta   90.00
_cell.angle_gamma   90.00
#
_symmetry.space_group_name_H-M   'P 1'
#
loop_
_entity.id
_entity.type
_entity.pdbx_description
1 polymer ?
#
loop_
_entity_poly.entity_id
_entity_poly.type
_entity_poly.pdbx_seq_one_letter_code
_entity_poly.pdbx_strand_id
1 'polypeptide(L)'
;ALFYGRQLSNSIQVAWGESSMIQAERLLLDAALEDPANQRFVLLSDSCVPLYNFSYVYNYILESPRSFVDSFLDKKEGRFNPQMSPVIPKDKWRKGSQWFTLIR
;
A
#
# COMPACT_ATOMS: atom_id res chain seq x y z
N ALA A 1 11.59 16.52 -10.97
CA ALA A 1 10.68 15.80 -10.05
C ALA A 1 11.47 14.72 -9.32
N LEU A 2 11.21 14.48 -8.03
CA LEU A 2 12.00 13.58 -7.17
C LEU A 2 12.14 12.14 -7.71
N PHE A 3 11.11 11.63 -8.39
CA PHE A 3 11.06 10.25 -8.91
C PHE A 3 11.33 10.14 -10.42
N TYR A 4 11.80 11.20 -11.06
CA TYR A 4 12.11 11.17 -12.48
C TYR A 4 13.24 10.17 -12.77
N GLY A 5 13.06 9.29 -13.76
CA GLY A 5 14.04 8.26 -14.12
C GLY A 5 14.07 7.06 -13.16
N ARG A 6 13.09 6.94 -12.24
CA ARG A 6 12.95 5.82 -11.31
C ARG A 6 11.76 4.91 -11.65
N GLN A 7 11.22 5.02 -12.87
CA GLN A 7 10.12 4.19 -13.33
C GLN A 7 10.59 2.74 -13.54
N LEU A 8 9.76 1.78 -13.14
CA LEU A 8 9.96 0.37 -13.48
C LEU A 8 9.72 0.16 -14.97
N SER A 9 10.58 -0.64 -15.61
CA SER A 9 10.50 -0.93 -17.05
C SER A 9 9.32 -1.85 -17.41
N ASN A 10 8.90 -2.69 -16.47
CA ASN A 10 7.74 -3.58 -16.56
C ASN A 10 6.47 -2.93 -15.97
N SER A 11 6.20 -1.68 -16.34
CA SER A 11 5.05 -0.92 -15.81
C SER A 11 3.71 -1.53 -16.25
N ILE A 12 2.70 -1.36 -15.38
CA ILE A 12 1.33 -1.82 -15.62
C ILE A 12 0.44 -0.60 -15.85
N GLN A 13 -0.34 -0.63 -16.92
CA GLN A 13 -1.40 0.36 -17.14
C GLN A 13 -2.50 0.13 -16.11
N VAL A 14 -2.58 1.01 -15.11
CA VAL A 14 -3.57 0.90 -14.03
C VAL A 14 -4.91 1.50 -14.45
N ALA A 15 -6.00 0.78 -14.16
CA ALA A 15 -7.35 1.28 -14.22
C ALA A 15 -7.92 1.45 -12.81
N TRP A 16 -8.73 2.50 -12.61
CA TRP A 16 -9.28 2.83 -11.30
C TRP A 16 -10.24 1.74 -10.79
N GLY A 17 -10.01 1.27 -9.56
CA GLY A 17 -10.84 0.25 -8.91
C GLY A 17 -10.61 -1.17 -9.41
N GLU A 18 -9.66 -1.38 -10.32
CA GLU A 18 -9.36 -2.67 -10.93
C GLU A 18 -8.14 -3.35 -10.29
N SER A 19 -8.06 -4.67 -10.45
CA SER A 19 -6.95 -5.49 -9.92
C SER A 19 -5.56 -5.07 -10.45
N SER A 20 -5.50 -4.37 -11.59
CA SER A 20 -4.27 -3.80 -12.15
C SER A 20 -3.53 -2.89 -11.17
N MET A 21 -4.25 -2.19 -10.29
CA MET A 21 -3.63 -1.32 -9.27
C MET A 21 -2.79 -2.14 -8.28
N ILE A 22 -3.36 -3.26 -7.80
CA ILE A 22 -2.67 -4.18 -6.88
C ILE A 22 -1.46 -4.84 -7.56
N GLN A 23 -1.57 -5.18 -8.84
CA GLN A 23 -0.44 -5.72 -9.59
C GLN A 23 0.71 -4.70 -9.69
N ALA A 24 0.41 -3.43 -9.96
CA ALA A 24 1.42 -2.37 -10.02
C ALA A 24 2.08 -2.12 -8.66
N GLU A 25 1.30 -2.13 -7.58
CA GLU A 25 1.82 -2.00 -6.20
C GLU A 25 2.75 -3.13 -5.81
N ARG A 26 2.43 -4.36 -6.20
CA ARG A 26 3.30 -5.53 -5.97
C ARG A 26 4.64 -5.37 -6.68
N LEU A 27 4.66 -4.88 -7.91
CA LEU A 27 5.91 -4.58 -8.62
C LEU A 27 6.75 -3.51 -7.92
N LEU A 28 6.11 -2.46 -7.40
CA LEU A 28 6.80 -1.42 -6.61
C LEU A 28 7.41 -2.00 -5.34
N LEU A 29 6.69 -2.87 -4.63
CA LEU A 29 7.18 -3.52 -3.42
C LEU A 29 8.31 -4.50 -3.73
N ASP A 30 8.17 -5.32 -4.77
CA ASP A 30 9.20 -6.29 -5.19
C ASP A 30 10.51 -5.55 -5.52
N ALA A 31 10.45 -4.46 -6.31
CA ALA A 31 11.62 -3.64 -6.63
C ALA A 31 12.21 -2.95 -5.38
N ALA A 32 11.37 -2.47 -4.46
CA ALA A 32 11.85 -1.86 -3.22
C ALA A 32 12.48 -2.88 -2.26
N LEU A 33 12.06 -4.15 -2.30
CA LEU A 33 12.59 -5.22 -1.46
C LEU A 33 13.97 -5.73 -1.90
N GLU A 34 14.40 -5.42 -3.13
CA GLU A 34 15.74 -5.74 -3.64
C GLU A 34 16.84 -5.08 -2.81
N ASP A 35 16.60 -3.88 -2.27
CA ASP A 35 17.53 -3.22 -1.37
C ASP A 35 17.31 -3.69 0.08
N PRO A 36 18.27 -4.42 0.68
CA PRO A 36 18.13 -4.89 2.05
C PRO A 36 18.11 -3.77 3.09
N ALA A 37 18.53 -2.55 2.75
CA ALA A 37 18.50 -1.40 3.64
C ALA A 37 17.09 -0.80 3.81
N ASN A 38 16.14 -1.10 2.92
CA ASN A 38 14.78 -0.61 3.05
C ASN A 38 14.06 -1.28 4.23
N GLN A 39 13.62 -0.48 5.21
CA GLN A 39 12.97 -0.97 6.45
C GLN A 39 11.49 -0.59 6.55
N ARG A 40 11.05 0.37 5.73
CA ARG A 40 9.71 0.97 5.76
C ARG A 40 9.28 1.25 4.32
N PHE A 41 8.01 0.94 4.01
CA PHE A 41 7.43 1.16 2.69
C PHE A 41 6.21 2.06 2.83
N VAL A 42 6.18 3.16 2.07
CA VAL A 42 5.05 4.11 2.08
C VAL A 42 4.54 4.23 0.65
N LEU A 43 3.25 3.97 0.44
CA LEU A 43 2.61 4.15 -0.86
C LEU A 43 2.09 5.59 -1.01
N LEU A 44 2.40 6.25 -2.11
CA LEU A 44 2.01 7.62 -2.42
C LEU A 44 1.62 7.75 -3.91
N SER A 45 0.79 8.74 -4.26
CA SER A 45 0.57 9.19 -5.64
C SER A 45 1.05 10.62 -5.84
N ASP A 46 0.94 11.10 -7.08
CA ASP A 46 1.19 12.48 -7.49
C ASP A 46 0.33 13.52 -6.76
N SER A 47 -0.79 13.09 -6.17
CA SER A 47 -1.74 13.94 -5.46
C SER A 47 -1.50 13.96 -3.94
N CYS A 48 -0.55 13.18 -3.42
CA CYS A 48 -0.20 13.19 -2.01
C CYS A 48 0.65 14.42 -1.66
N VAL A 49 0.27 15.12 -0.59
CA VAL A 49 1.04 16.25 -0.06
C VAL A 49 1.40 16.02 1.41
N PRO A 50 2.63 16.30 1.85
CA PRO A 50 3.01 16.14 3.25
C PRO A 50 2.33 17.20 4.11
N LEU A 51 1.74 16.78 5.23
CA LEU A 51 1.14 17.68 6.23
C LEU A 51 2.10 18.07 7.35
N TYR A 52 3.18 17.28 7.52
CA TYR A 52 4.24 17.50 8.49
C TYR A 52 5.60 17.47 7.79
N ASN A 53 6.61 18.05 8.44
CA ASN A 53 7.96 18.02 7.90
C ASN A 53 8.53 16.59 7.86
N PHE A 54 9.56 16.39 7.04
CA PHE A 54 10.18 15.08 6.84
C PHE A 54 10.68 14.46 8.14
N SER A 55 11.38 15.22 8.98
CA SER A 55 11.94 14.70 10.24
C SER A 55 10.87 14.14 11.16
N TYR A 56 9.72 14.79 11.26
CA TYR A 56 8.58 14.30 12.04
C TYR A 56 8.07 12.97 11.48
N VAL A 57 7.78 12.92 10.17
CA VAL A 57 7.22 11.72 9.52
C VAL A 57 8.21 10.56 9.59
N TYR A 58 9.49 10.81 9.32
CA TYR A 58 10.57 9.83 9.35
C TYR A 58 10.72 9.21 10.75
N ASN A 59 10.83 10.04 11.79
CA ASN A 59 10.95 9.56 13.17
C ASN A 59 9.70 8.78 13.58
N TYR A 60 8.51 9.31 13.31
CA TYR A 60 7.25 8.65 13.66
C TYR A 60 7.12 7.25 13.03
N ILE A 61 7.46 7.12 11.75
CA ILE A 61 7.38 5.84 11.02
C ILE A 61 8.46 4.86 11.49
N LEU A 62 9.70 5.32 11.73
CA LEU A 62 10.79 4.44 12.14
C LEU A 62 10.70 3.97 13.59
N GLU A 63 10.22 4.83 14.50
CA GLU A 63 10.04 4.48 15.90
C GLU A 63 8.82 3.58 16.13
N SER A 64 7.85 3.59 15.20
CA SER A 64 6.71 2.68 15.27
C SER A 64 7.13 1.22 15.04
N PRO A 65 6.74 0.28 15.93
CA PRO A 65 6.89 -1.15 15.71
C PRO A 65 5.71 -1.75 14.92
N ARG A 66 4.84 -0.92 14.34
CA ARG A 66 3.63 -1.37 13.63
C ARG A 66 3.55 -0.78 12.22
N SER A 67 3.01 -1.60 11.32
CA SER A 67 2.46 -1.14 10.05
C SER A 67 1.17 -0.35 10.27
N PHE A 68 0.92 0.61 9.39
CA PHE A 68 -0.31 1.42 9.36
C PHE A 68 -1.10 1.07 8.11
N VAL A 69 -2.27 0.49 8.31
CA VAL A 69 -3.24 0.18 7.27
C VAL A 69 -4.62 0.58 7.75
N ASP A 70 -5.46 1.04 6.84
CA ASP A 70 -6.87 1.27 7.14
C ASP A 70 -7.61 -0.08 7.10
N SER A 71 -8.46 -0.34 8.10
CA SER A 71 -9.11 -1.63 8.27
C SER A 71 -10.39 -1.50 9.09
N PHE A 72 -11.53 -1.66 8.42
CA PHE A 72 -12.86 -1.58 8.99
C PHE A 72 -13.80 -2.66 8.41
N LEU A 73 -14.89 -2.90 9.13
CA LEU A 73 -15.98 -3.78 8.66
C LEU A 73 -16.83 -3.05 7.62
N ASP A 74 -17.15 -3.71 6.51
CA ASP A 74 -17.99 -3.12 5.47
C ASP A 74 -19.45 -3.01 5.92
N LYS A 75 -19.88 -1.78 6.24
CA LYS A 75 -21.25 -1.49 6.68
C LYS A 75 -22.30 -1.61 5.58
N LYS A 76 -21.89 -1.56 4.31
CA LYS A 76 -22.80 -1.50 3.16
C LYS A 76 -23.05 -2.86 2.50
N GLU A 77 -22.63 -3.95 3.14
CA GLU A 77 -22.76 -5.36 2.72
C GLU A 77 -22.79 -5.58 1.19
N GLY A 78 -21.69 -6.01 0.58
CA GLY A 78 -21.74 -6.44 -0.83
C GLY A 78 -20.40 -6.57 -1.56
N ARG A 79 -19.29 -6.13 -0.96
CA ARG A 79 -17.96 -6.23 -1.61
C ARG A 79 -17.22 -7.54 -1.33
N PHE A 80 -17.64 -8.31 -0.33
CA PHE A 80 -17.03 -9.61 -0.06
C PHE A 80 -17.44 -10.59 -1.16
N ASN A 81 -16.46 -11.18 -1.84
CA ASN A 81 -16.68 -12.27 -2.78
C ASN A 81 -16.56 -13.62 -2.03
N PRO A 82 -17.62 -14.45 -1.98
CA PRO A 82 -17.58 -15.77 -1.34
C PRO A 82 -16.46 -16.70 -1.86
N GLN A 83 -16.01 -16.51 -3.11
CA GLN A 83 -14.91 -17.28 -3.71
C GLN A 83 -13.55 -17.01 -3.05
N MET A 84 -13.42 -15.98 -2.20
CA MET A 84 -12.20 -15.72 -1.43
C MET A 84 -12.00 -16.74 -0.29
N SER A 85 -13.06 -17.46 0.10
CA SER A 85 -12.99 -18.52 1.11
C SER A 85 -12.35 -19.78 0.51
N PRO A 86 -11.46 -20.50 1.22
CA PRO A 86 -11.11 -20.33 2.64
C PRO A 86 -9.92 -19.41 2.91
N VAL A 87 -9.24 -18.90 1.87
CA VAL A 87 -8.00 -18.11 2.01
C VAL A 87 -8.25 -16.84 2.83
N ILE A 88 -9.36 -16.15 2.56
CA ILE A 88 -9.83 -15.00 3.33
C ILE A 88 -11.28 -15.27 3.77
N PRO A 89 -11.48 -15.80 4.99
CA PRO A 89 -12.81 -15.99 5.56
C PRO A 89 -13.58 -14.67 5.74
N LYS A 90 -14.91 -14.70 5.65
CA LYS A 90 -15.76 -13.50 5.74
C LYS A 90 -15.55 -12.72 7.05
N ASP A 91 -15.37 -13.42 8.17
CA ASP A 91 -15.14 -12.82 9.50
C ASP A 91 -13.75 -12.18 9.64
N LYS A 92 -12.79 -12.60 8.81
CA LYS A 92 -11.43 -12.04 8.73
C LYS A 92 -11.29 -10.98 7.65
N TRP A 93 -12.18 -10.94 6.67
CA TRP A 93 -12.16 -9.94 5.61
C TRP A 93 -12.41 -8.53 6.17
N ARG A 94 -11.59 -7.56 5.75
CA ARG A 94 -11.69 -6.15 6.13
C ARG A 94 -11.60 -5.30 4.87
N LYS A 95 -12.23 -4.13 4.94
CA LYS A 95 -12.13 -3.08 3.92
C LYS A 95 -11.25 -1.96 4.45
N GLY A 96 -10.52 -1.30 3.57
CA GLY A 96 -9.65 -0.18 3.90
C GLY A 96 -9.36 0.69 2.69
N SER A 97 -8.71 1.82 2.93
CA SER A 97 -8.01 2.57 1.87
C SER A 97 -6.82 1.78 1.31
N GLN A 98 -6.42 2.11 0.09
CA GLN A 98 -5.24 1.54 -0.56
C GLN A 98 -3.92 2.01 0.05
N TRP A 99 -3.92 3.15 0.75
CA TRP A 99 -2.73 3.75 1.34
C TRP A 99 -2.22 2.95 2.53
N PHE A 100 -0.92 2.76 2.60
CA PHE A 100 -0.28 2.04 3.69
C PHE A 100 1.07 2.61 4.07
N THR A 101 1.51 2.25 5.28
CA THR A 101 2.91 2.21 5.67
C THR A 101 3.21 0.84 6.23
N LEU A 102 4.13 0.10 5.60
CA LEU A 102 4.50 -1.26 5.99
C LEU A 102 5.90 -1.29 6.58
N ILE A 103 6.07 -2.14 7.59
CA ILE A 103 7.38 -2.59 8.05
C ILE A 103 7.80 -3.79 7.19
N ARG A 104 9.10 -3.90 6.92
CA ARG A 104 9.68 -5.06 6.23
C ARG A 104 9.57 -6.34 7.05
#